data_AF-A0A9D8WCJ3-F1
#
_entry.id   AF-A0A9D8WCJ3-F1
#
_cell.length_a   1.000
_cell.length_b   1.000
_cell.length_c   1.000
_cell.angle_alpha   90.00
_cell.angle_beta   90.00
_cell.angle_gamma   90.00
#
_symmetry.space_group_name_H-M   'P 1'
#
loop_
_entity.id
_entity.type
_entity.pdbx_description
1 polymer ?
#
loop_
_entity_poly.entity_id
_entity_poly.type
_entity_poly.pdbx_seq_one_letter_code
_entity_poly.pdbx_strand_id
1 'polypeptide(L)'
;MTGNLKTWAAALGGEIAAGQILAPGPGHSKNDRSLAVRPDGAGGVIVHSFADDDWRACRDFVRERLGLESSHLYRNSLPPERRAVPPERKPQEPDDRTSRAVELWRQAEPLGDTALRYFARRGLARPTSAALRFHPSCPFGQGERLSCVIALMTDPRTAKPLGIHRTALTREGEKIGRKMLGPAGVVRLSPDDAVSEGLGIAEGIETALAVEQSGWRPIWACLSAGGIARLPVLPGVDALTIFADADDAGTRAANQCAEQWTAANAECRVVTAPRAGADWADYFSEARNAR
;
A
#
# COMPACT_ATOMS: atom_id res chain seq x y z
N MET A 1 4.22 32.31 3.97
CA MET A 1 4.87 32.50 5.29
C MET A 1 4.99 31.13 5.94
N THR A 2 6.20 30.61 6.08
CA THR A 2 6.50 29.32 6.73
C THR A 2 6.01 29.37 8.18
N GLY A 3 4.95 28.63 8.49
CA GLY A 3 4.47 28.44 9.85
C GLY A 3 5.61 27.96 10.73
N ASN A 4 6.01 28.79 11.69
CA ASN A 4 7.14 28.50 12.56
C ASN A 4 6.75 27.31 13.45
N LEU A 5 7.40 26.15 13.26
CA LEU A 5 7.15 24.92 14.02
C LEU A 5 7.18 25.16 15.54
N LYS A 6 7.96 26.14 16.03
CA LYS A 6 7.99 26.52 17.45
C LYS A 6 6.67 27.14 17.92
N THR A 7 6.06 27.99 17.09
CA THR A 7 4.77 28.61 17.39
C THR A 7 3.65 27.58 17.41
N TRP A 8 3.67 26.65 16.46
CA TRP A 8 2.68 25.55 16.40
C TRP A 8 2.85 24.55 17.54
N ALA A 9 4.08 24.22 17.93
CA ALA A 9 4.35 23.37 19.09
C ALA A 9 3.80 23.98 20.39
N ALA A 10 3.99 25.28 20.60
CA ALA A 10 3.43 26.00 21.75
C ALA A 10 1.89 26.01 21.74
N ALA A 11 1.26 26.26 20.60
CA ALA A 11 -0.19 26.27 20.46
C ALA A 11 -0.82 24.89 20.67
N LEU A 12 -0.13 23.82 20.28
CA LEU A 12 -0.60 22.44 20.42
C LEU A 12 -0.24 21.84 21.79
N GLY A 13 0.61 22.48 22.59
CA GLY A 13 1.13 21.92 23.84
C GLY A 13 2.04 20.72 23.61
N GLY A 14 2.73 20.70 22.47
CA GLY A 14 3.56 19.59 22.00
C GLY A 14 5.04 19.94 21.90
N GLU A 15 5.84 18.95 21.55
CA GLU A 15 7.30 19.06 21.39
C GLU A 15 7.72 18.80 19.95
N ILE A 16 8.77 19.48 19.50
CA ILE A 16 9.30 19.27 18.15
C ILE A 16 10.25 18.08 18.19
N ALA A 17 9.96 17.05 17.40
CA ALA A 17 10.83 15.90 17.21
C ALA A 17 10.93 15.58 15.72
N ALA A 18 12.15 15.39 15.20
CA ALA A 18 12.40 14.96 13.82
C ALA A 18 11.63 15.74 12.72
N GLY A 19 11.47 17.06 12.87
CA GLY A 19 10.82 17.92 11.87
C GLY A 19 9.28 17.93 11.91
N GLN A 20 8.67 17.36 12.95
CA GLN A 20 7.23 17.37 13.21
C GLN A 20 6.96 17.74 14.68
N ILE A 21 5.70 18.00 15.01
CA ILE A 21 5.24 18.32 16.37
C ILE A 21 4.53 17.09 16.92
N LEU A 22 4.96 16.60 18.08
CA LEU A 22 4.26 15.57 18.83
C LEU A 22 3.44 16.24 19.94
N ALA A 23 2.13 16.11 19.87
CA ALA A 23 1.17 16.77 20.74
C ALA A 23 0.17 15.74 21.30
N PRO A 24 -0.57 16.10 22.37
CA PRO A 24 -1.68 15.29 22.83
C PRO A 24 -2.84 15.32 21.83
N GLY A 25 -3.50 14.17 21.65
CA GLY A 25 -4.73 14.05 20.87
C GLY A 25 -5.93 14.72 21.55
N PRO A 26 -7.05 14.93 20.83
CA PRO A 26 -8.29 15.45 21.42
C PRO A 26 -8.79 14.50 22.53
N GLY A 27 -8.97 15.02 23.75
CA GLY A 27 -9.44 14.23 24.90
C GLY A 27 -8.35 13.49 25.69
N HIS A 28 -7.08 13.58 25.26
CA HIS A 28 -5.95 12.93 25.93
C HIS A 28 -5.26 13.83 26.95
N SER A 29 -4.46 13.22 27.84
CA SER A 29 -3.73 13.94 28.90
C SER A 29 -2.65 14.88 28.33
N LYS A 30 -2.26 15.93 29.06
CA LYS A 30 -1.26 16.92 28.59
C LYS A 30 0.14 16.34 28.32
N ASN A 31 0.45 15.17 28.90
CA ASN A 31 1.71 14.46 28.70
C ASN A 31 1.67 13.47 27.53
N ASP A 32 0.51 13.34 26.88
CA ASP A 32 0.35 12.46 25.73
C ASP A 32 1.03 13.03 24.48
N ARG A 33 1.57 12.14 23.66
CA ARG A 33 2.32 12.44 22.42
C ARG A 33 1.80 11.59 21.25
N SER A 34 0.52 11.20 21.32
CA SER A 34 -0.16 10.38 20.34
C SER A 34 -0.44 11.09 19.02
N LEU A 35 -0.30 12.42 18.93
CA LEU A 35 -0.64 13.18 17.73
C LEU A 35 0.61 13.78 17.07
N ALA A 36 0.94 13.33 15.86
CA ALA A 36 1.97 13.95 15.03
C ALA A 36 1.35 14.97 14.06
N VAL A 37 1.90 16.19 14.07
CA VAL A 37 1.48 17.30 13.19
C VAL A 37 2.69 17.81 12.41
N ARG A 38 2.55 17.91 11.08
CA ARG A 38 3.58 18.50 10.21
C ARG A 38 2.97 19.44 9.15
N PRO A 39 3.70 20.46 8.68
CA PRO A 39 3.25 21.30 7.58
C PRO A 39 3.11 20.48 6.28
N ASP A 40 2.13 20.84 5.45
CA ASP A 40 1.93 20.22 4.13
C ASP A 40 2.71 20.90 2.99
N GLY A 41 3.36 22.04 3.28
CA GLY A 41 4.11 22.85 2.30
C GLY A 41 3.24 23.81 1.48
N ALA A 42 1.92 23.74 1.55
CA ALA A 42 0.94 24.59 0.86
C ALA A 42 0.19 25.55 1.81
N GLY A 43 0.57 25.58 3.09
CA GLY A 43 -0.04 26.43 4.13
C GLY A 43 -1.08 25.70 4.99
N GLY A 44 -1.23 24.38 4.81
CA GLY A 44 -2.05 23.51 5.65
C GLY A 44 -1.21 22.59 6.54
N VAL A 45 -1.88 21.58 7.11
CA VAL A 45 -1.32 20.65 8.10
C VAL A 45 -1.66 19.21 7.74
N ILE A 46 -0.72 18.32 8.00
CA ILE A 46 -0.89 16.87 7.95
C ILE A 46 -0.85 16.37 9.40
N VAL A 47 -1.88 15.61 9.76
CA VAL A 47 -2.10 15.12 11.12
C VAL A 47 -2.15 13.59 11.09
N HIS A 48 -1.49 12.95 12.05
CA HIS A 48 -1.46 11.50 12.22
C HIS A 48 -1.63 11.16 13.71
N SER A 49 -2.70 10.45 14.07
CA SER A 49 -2.86 9.90 15.42
C SER A 49 -2.25 8.50 15.52
N PHE A 50 -1.59 8.23 16.64
CA PHE A 50 -1.06 6.93 17.05
C PHE A 50 -1.97 6.23 18.08
N ALA A 51 -3.10 6.83 18.44
CA ALA A 51 -4.02 6.35 19.48
C ALA A 51 -5.43 5.98 18.95
N ASP A 52 -5.56 5.71 17.64
CA ASP A 52 -6.80 5.29 16.98
C ASP A 52 -7.95 6.34 17.04
N ASP A 53 -7.59 7.62 17.17
CA ASP A 53 -8.56 8.72 17.16
C ASP A 53 -9.13 8.97 15.74
N ASP A 54 -10.36 9.48 15.67
CA ASP A 54 -10.95 9.92 14.40
C ASP A 54 -10.09 11.03 13.77
N TRP A 55 -9.52 10.73 12.60
CA TRP A 55 -8.65 11.64 11.87
C TRP A 55 -9.31 12.98 11.53
N ARG A 56 -10.65 13.03 11.39
CA ARG A 56 -11.38 14.29 11.18
C ARG A 56 -11.37 15.13 12.45
N ALA A 57 -11.68 14.54 13.59
CA ALA A 57 -11.63 15.20 14.90
C ALA A 57 -10.21 15.69 15.22
N CYS A 58 -9.18 14.88 14.98
CA CYS A 58 -7.78 15.27 15.13
C CYS A 58 -7.38 16.43 14.22
N ARG A 59 -7.79 16.40 12.95
CA ARG A 59 -7.50 17.47 11.99
C ARG A 59 -8.20 18.76 12.41
N ASP A 60 -9.48 18.69 12.77
CA ASP A 60 -10.27 19.87 13.10
C ASP A 60 -9.78 20.49 14.43
N PHE A 61 -9.43 19.68 15.42
CA PHE A 61 -8.77 20.10 16.66
C PHE A 61 -7.43 20.84 16.42
N VAL A 62 -6.60 20.32 15.51
CA VAL A 62 -5.32 20.97 15.14
C VAL A 62 -5.57 22.27 14.38
N ARG A 63 -6.55 22.31 13.48
CA ARG A 63 -6.88 23.52 12.71
C ARG A 63 -7.43 24.63 13.60
N GLU A 64 -8.30 24.29 14.53
CA GLU A 64 -8.85 25.23 15.53
C GLU A 64 -7.73 25.84 16.37
N ARG A 65 -6.86 25.02 16.97
CA ARG A 65 -5.76 25.50 17.81
C ARG A 65 -4.71 26.32 17.06
N LEU A 66 -4.57 26.08 15.76
CA LEU A 66 -3.63 26.83 14.90
C LEU A 66 -4.30 28.03 14.20
N GLY A 67 -5.58 28.30 14.44
CA GLY A 67 -6.31 29.42 13.83
C GLY A 67 -6.47 29.29 12.30
N LEU A 68 -6.54 28.06 11.79
CA LEU A 68 -6.69 27.77 10.35
C LEU A 68 -8.18 27.74 9.99
N GLU A 69 -8.78 28.93 9.81
CA GLU A 69 -10.20 29.12 9.50
C GLU A 69 -10.69 28.29 8.29
N SER A 70 -11.85 27.67 8.45
CA SER A 70 -12.52 26.89 7.40
C SER A 70 -13.48 27.77 6.61
N SER A 71 -13.18 28.05 5.34
CA SER A 71 -14.11 28.73 4.44
C SER A 71 -15.24 27.76 4.02
N HIS A 72 -16.29 27.68 4.84
CA HIS A 72 -17.51 26.87 4.64
C HIS A 72 -18.69 27.64 4.02
N LEU A 73 -18.50 28.87 3.55
CA LEU A 73 -19.55 29.64 2.88
C LEU A 73 -19.09 29.97 1.46
N TYR A 74 -19.73 29.36 0.46
CA TYR A 74 -19.88 29.75 -0.96
C TYR A 74 -20.14 28.47 -1.79
N ARG A 75 -21.26 27.77 -1.52
CA ARG A 75 -21.74 26.67 -2.39
C ARG A 75 -23.05 26.98 -3.12
N ASN A 76 -23.79 28.03 -2.77
CA ASN A 76 -25.06 28.29 -3.44
C ASN A 76 -24.97 29.55 -4.29
N SER A 77 -25.29 29.40 -5.58
CA SER A 77 -25.48 30.40 -6.65
C SER A 77 -24.29 30.74 -7.56
N LEU A 78 -23.87 29.78 -8.40
CA LEU A 78 -23.42 30.06 -9.78
C LEU A 78 -23.94 28.95 -10.73
N PRO A 79 -24.28 29.25 -11.99
CA PRO A 79 -24.76 28.26 -12.97
C PRO A 79 -23.65 27.21 -13.28
N PRO A 80 -23.99 26.06 -13.88
CA PRO A 80 -23.04 24.96 -14.03
C PRO A 80 -22.04 25.27 -15.15
N GLU A 81 -20.96 25.98 -14.83
CA GLU A 81 -19.80 25.99 -15.70
C GLU A 81 -19.05 24.67 -15.58
N ARG A 82 -18.84 24.08 -16.76
CA ARG A 82 -18.21 22.79 -17.04
C ARG A 82 -17.10 22.47 -16.05
N ARG A 83 -17.23 21.35 -15.34
CA ARG A 83 -16.17 20.76 -14.49
C ARG A 83 -14.87 20.74 -15.30
N ALA A 84 -13.95 21.65 -14.97
CA ALA A 84 -12.58 21.55 -15.43
C ALA A 84 -12.03 20.21 -14.92
N VAL A 85 -11.54 19.40 -15.85
CA VAL A 85 -10.77 18.18 -15.56
C VAL A 85 -9.68 18.56 -14.56
N PRO A 86 -9.48 17.79 -13.46
CA PRO A 86 -8.37 18.05 -12.53
C PRO A 86 -7.08 18.18 -13.34
N PRO A 87 -6.22 19.18 -13.08
CA PRO A 87 -5.00 19.33 -13.85
C PRO A 87 -4.21 18.03 -13.78
N GLU A 88 -3.89 17.46 -14.93
CA GLU A 88 -2.97 16.34 -15.04
C GLU A 88 -1.75 16.65 -14.18
N ARG A 89 -1.47 15.80 -13.19
CA ARG A 89 -0.25 15.88 -12.40
C ARG A 89 0.91 15.82 -13.38
N LYS A 90 1.66 16.93 -13.49
CA LYS A 90 2.91 16.99 -14.26
C LYS A 90 3.78 15.77 -13.87
N PRO A 91 4.47 15.11 -14.82
CA PRO A 91 5.35 14.01 -14.49
C PRO A 91 6.37 14.48 -13.46
N GLN A 92 6.29 13.96 -12.24
CA GLN A 92 7.34 14.14 -11.25
C GLN A 92 8.59 13.46 -11.80
N GLU A 93 9.72 14.17 -11.82
CA GLU A 93 11.01 13.54 -12.08
C GLU A 93 11.16 12.35 -11.11
N PRO A 94 11.64 11.19 -11.59
CA PRO A 94 11.68 9.98 -10.77
C PRO A 94 12.52 10.25 -9.53
N ASP A 95 11.90 10.11 -8.36
CA ASP A 95 12.57 10.05 -7.05
C ASP A 95 13.82 9.17 -7.18
N ASP A 96 14.95 9.61 -6.64
CA ASP A 96 16.23 8.89 -6.68
C ASP A 96 16.06 7.42 -6.27
N ARG A 97 15.15 7.16 -5.34
CA ARG A 97 14.79 5.81 -4.90
C ARG A 97 14.07 4.98 -5.97
N THR A 98 13.18 5.58 -6.75
CA THR A 98 12.49 4.92 -7.87
C THR A 98 13.51 4.55 -8.95
N SER A 99 14.38 5.50 -9.32
CA SER A 99 15.45 5.27 -10.29
C SER A 99 16.35 4.11 -9.85
N ARG A 100 16.77 4.11 -8.58
CA ARG A 100 17.58 3.03 -8.00
C ARG A 100 16.86 1.68 -7.97
N ALA A 101 15.56 1.66 -7.66
CA ALA A 101 14.76 0.44 -7.67
C ALA A 101 14.65 -0.14 -9.09
N VAL A 102 14.40 0.70 -10.09
CA VAL A 102 14.34 0.30 -11.51
C VAL A 102 15.69 -0.21 -12.00
N GLU A 103 16.79 0.39 -11.57
CA GLU A 103 18.14 -0.08 -11.89
C GLU A 103 18.38 -1.50 -11.36
N LEU A 104 18.08 -1.74 -10.07
CA LEU A 104 18.18 -3.08 -9.47
C LEU A 104 17.23 -4.09 -10.15
N TRP A 105 16.05 -3.66 -10.56
CA TRP A 105 15.12 -4.51 -11.32
C TRP A 105 15.69 -4.94 -12.67
N ARG A 106 16.40 -4.05 -13.36
CA ARG A 106 17.06 -4.35 -14.65
C ARG A 106 18.25 -5.28 -14.50
N GLN A 107 18.97 -5.19 -13.39
CA GLN A 107 20.11 -6.07 -13.05
C GLN A 107 19.67 -7.47 -12.61
N ALA A 108 18.39 -7.66 -12.29
CA ALA A 108 17.87 -8.92 -11.80
C ALA A 108 17.64 -9.94 -12.93
N GLU A 109 17.81 -11.19 -12.57
CA GLU A 109 17.75 -12.37 -13.41
C GLU A 109 16.38 -13.05 -13.29
N PRO A 110 16.04 -14.00 -14.19
CA PRO A 110 14.91 -14.89 -13.98
C PRO A 110 15.00 -15.63 -12.63
N LEU A 111 13.86 -16.11 -12.12
CA LEU A 111 13.83 -16.88 -10.88
C LEU A 111 14.71 -18.13 -10.98
N GLY A 112 15.80 -18.14 -10.22
CA GLY A 112 16.71 -19.28 -10.08
C GLY A 112 16.36 -20.21 -8.91
N ASP A 113 17.16 -21.26 -8.72
CA ASP A 113 16.86 -22.35 -7.77
C ASP A 113 16.59 -21.90 -6.33
N THR A 114 17.34 -20.91 -5.83
CA THR A 114 17.12 -20.37 -4.48
C THR A 114 15.71 -19.78 -4.33
N ALA A 115 15.25 -19.03 -5.33
CA ALA A 115 13.90 -18.48 -5.35
C ALA A 115 12.83 -19.57 -5.52
N LEU A 116 13.07 -20.55 -6.39
CA LEU A 116 12.14 -21.66 -6.60
C LEU A 116 12.00 -22.53 -5.36
N ARG A 117 13.09 -22.79 -4.61
CA ARG A 117 13.04 -23.45 -3.30
C ARG A 117 12.20 -22.66 -2.30
N TYR A 118 12.32 -21.34 -2.28
CA TYR A 118 11.51 -20.49 -1.40
C TYR A 118 10.01 -20.66 -1.67
N PHE A 119 9.58 -20.59 -2.93
CA PHE A 119 8.17 -20.78 -3.29
C PHE A 119 7.71 -22.22 -3.04
N ALA A 120 8.50 -23.22 -3.39
CA ALA A 120 8.17 -24.63 -3.17
C ALA A 120 7.99 -24.97 -1.68
N ARG A 121 8.82 -24.39 -0.79
CA ARG A 121 8.67 -24.53 0.67
C ARG A 121 7.35 -23.96 1.20
N ARG A 122 6.69 -23.08 0.44
CA ARG A 122 5.37 -22.51 0.75
C ARG A 122 4.24 -23.20 -0.01
N GLY A 123 4.48 -24.39 -0.57
CA GLY A 123 3.46 -25.11 -1.34
C GLY A 123 3.08 -24.46 -2.67
N LEU A 124 3.86 -23.47 -3.13
CA LEU A 124 3.60 -22.72 -4.36
C LEU A 124 4.32 -23.36 -5.55
N ALA A 125 3.59 -23.48 -6.65
CA ALA A 125 4.14 -23.81 -7.95
C ALA A 125 5.10 -22.72 -8.43
N ARG A 126 5.93 -23.05 -9.42
CA ARG A 126 6.87 -22.10 -10.03
C ARG A 126 6.09 -20.87 -10.54
N PRO A 127 6.37 -19.66 -10.00
CA PRO A 127 5.72 -18.46 -10.51
C PRO A 127 6.12 -18.19 -11.96
N THR A 128 5.14 -17.78 -12.76
CA THR A 128 5.32 -17.45 -14.19
C THR A 128 5.25 -15.96 -14.47
N SER A 129 4.84 -15.15 -13.49
CA SER A 129 4.71 -13.71 -13.65
C SER A 129 6.05 -13.03 -13.93
N ALA A 130 6.08 -12.19 -14.97
CA ALA A 130 7.22 -11.34 -15.30
C ALA A 130 7.49 -10.25 -14.24
N ALA A 131 6.55 -10.01 -13.32
CA ALA A 131 6.70 -9.07 -12.22
C ALA A 131 7.60 -9.60 -11.09
N LEU A 132 8.05 -10.86 -11.14
CA LEU A 132 8.98 -11.48 -10.19
C LEU A 132 10.32 -11.81 -10.85
N ARG A 133 11.42 -11.43 -10.18
CA ARG A 133 12.80 -11.72 -10.60
C ARG A 133 13.66 -12.10 -9.40
N PHE A 134 14.86 -12.58 -9.65
CA PHE A 134 15.85 -12.89 -8.63
C PHE A 134 17.07 -11.98 -8.76
N HIS A 135 17.54 -11.43 -7.65
CA HIS A 135 18.75 -10.62 -7.61
C HIS A 135 19.76 -11.26 -6.64
N PRO A 136 20.88 -11.83 -7.11
CA PRO A 136 21.79 -12.63 -6.28
C PRO A 136 22.51 -11.85 -5.19
N SER A 137 22.74 -10.54 -5.41
CA SER A 137 23.42 -9.64 -4.46
C SER A 137 22.66 -8.31 -4.31
N CYS A 138 21.41 -8.35 -3.87
CA CYS A 138 20.55 -7.16 -3.74
C CYS A 138 20.90 -6.35 -2.48
N PRO A 139 21.07 -5.01 -2.56
CA PRO A 139 21.24 -4.18 -1.36
C PRO A 139 20.06 -4.38 -0.39
N PHE A 140 20.34 -4.66 0.88
CA PHE A 140 19.31 -5.02 1.87
C PHE A 140 19.45 -4.28 3.21
N GLY A 141 19.94 -3.05 3.19
CA GLY A 141 20.17 -2.28 4.41
C GLY A 141 21.43 -1.45 4.25
N GLN A 142 22.01 -1.01 5.36
CA GLN A 142 23.32 -0.36 5.31
C GLN A 142 24.40 -1.43 5.20
N GLY A 143 25.21 -1.37 4.13
CA GLY A 143 26.37 -2.25 3.91
C GLY A 143 26.06 -3.70 3.53
N GLU A 144 24.82 -4.16 3.71
CA GLU A 144 24.43 -5.55 3.48
C GLU A 144 23.92 -5.79 2.04
N ARG A 145 24.33 -6.91 1.44
CA ARG A 145 23.76 -7.43 0.19
C ARG A 145 23.38 -8.89 0.34
N LEU A 146 22.16 -9.24 -0.05
CA LEU A 146 21.60 -10.58 0.09
C LEU A 146 20.98 -11.05 -1.24
N SER A 147 20.89 -12.36 -1.41
CA SER A 147 20.06 -12.94 -2.46
C SER A 147 18.60 -12.61 -2.20
N CYS A 148 17.91 -12.01 -3.17
CA CYS A 148 16.52 -11.60 -3.02
C CYS A 148 15.66 -12.11 -4.17
N VAL A 149 14.46 -12.59 -3.84
CA VAL A 149 13.34 -12.43 -4.78
C VAL A 149 12.96 -10.96 -4.77
N ILE A 150 12.88 -10.35 -5.95
CA ILE A 150 12.41 -8.99 -6.10
C ILE A 150 11.12 -8.97 -6.93
N ALA A 151 10.19 -8.11 -6.56
CA ALA A 151 8.95 -7.91 -7.27
C ALA A 151 8.81 -6.45 -7.68
N LEU A 152 8.50 -6.20 -8.95
CA LEU A 152 8.32 -4.85 -9.46
C LEU A 152 7.01 -4.26 -8.94
N MET A 153 7.13 -3.16 -8.20
CA MET A 153 6.00 -2.35 -7.76
C MET A 153 5.71 -1.28 -8.80
N THR A 154 4.44 -1.14 -9.16
CA THR A 154 3.97 -0.22 -10.18
C THR A 154 2.78 0.57 -9.67
N ASP A 155 2.59 1.77 -10.22
CA ASP A 155 1.41 2.57 -9.93
C ASP A 155 0.16 1.83 -10.43
N PRO A 156 -0.90 1.68 -9.60
CA PRO A 156 -2.05 0.87 -9.96
C PRO A 156 -2.84 1.43 -11.15
N ARG A 157 -2.81 2.76 -11.39
CA ARG A 157 -3.55 3.39 -12.50
C ARG A 157 -2.74 3.48 -13.78
N THR A 158 -1.45 3.77 -13.67
CA THR A 158 -0.61 4.15 -14.83
C THR A 158 0.38 3.07 -15.24
N ALA A 159 0.49 1.98 -14.47
CA ALA A 159 1.48 0.91 -14.63
C ALA A 159 2.95 1.38 -14.59
N LYS A 160 3.20 2.66 -14.27
CA LYS A 160 4.57 3.19 -14.19
C LYS A 160 5.34 2.53 -13.05
N PRO A 161 6.60 2.14 -13.27
CA PRO A 161 7.46 1.62 -12.20
C PRO A 161 7.59 2.61 -11.05
N LEU A 162 7.37 2.14 -9.82
CA LEU A 162 7.53 2.91 -8.60
C LEU A 162 8.68 2.38 -7.75
N GLY A 163 8.83 1.06 -7.66
CA GLY A 163 9.80 0.50 -6.74
C GLY A 163 9.95 -1.01 -6.87
N ILE A 164 10.67 -1.59 -5.92
CA ILE A 164 10.79 -3.04 -5.78
C ILE A 164 10.48 -3.48 -4.35
N HIS A 165 9.69 -4.54 -4.22
CA HIS A 165 9.61 -5.32 -2.99
C HIS A 165 10.72 -6.36 -3.02
N ARG A 166 11.51 -6.48 -1.94
CA ARG A 166 12.66 -7.38 -1.84
C ARG A 166 12.42 -8.36 -0.70
N THR A 167 12.38 -9.64 -1.01
CA THR A 167 12.35 -10.75 -0.04
C THR A 167 13.74 -11.38 -0.02
N ALA A 168 14.50 -11.14 1.03
CA ALA A 168 15.84 -11.70 1.21
C ALA A 168 15.77 -13.17 1.62
N LEU A 169 16.63 -13.99 1.03
CA LEU A 169 16.65 -15.44 1.18
C LEU A 169 18.03 -15.96 1.59
N THR A 170 18.05 -17.03 2.38
CA THR A 170 19.23 -17.91 2.53
C THR A 170 19.47 -18.69 1.24
N ARG A 171 20.62 -19.35 1.13
CA ARG A 171 20.92 -20.25 0.01
C ARG A 171 19.90 -21.39 -0.09
N GLU A 172 19.38 -21.84 1.04
CA GLU A 172 18.43 -22.94 1.19
C GLU A 172 16.98 -22.51 0.87
N GLY A 173 16.77 -21.23 0.53
CA GLY A 173 15.48 -20.66 0.16
C GLY A 173 14.63 -20.26 1.37
N GLU A 174 15.24 -20.00 2.53
CA GLU A 174 14.52 -19.54 3.72
C GLU A 174 14.46 -18.02 3.78
N LYS A 175 13.33 -17.47 4.23
CA LYS A 175 13.15 -16.02 4.29
C LYS A 175 13.94 -15.41 5.45
N ILE A 176 14.85 -14.51 5.11
CA ILE A 176 15.60 -13.68 6.08
C ILE A 176 14.75 -12.46 6.49
N GLY A 177 14.13 -11.81 5.50
CA GLY A 177 13.35 -10.60 5.76
C GLY A 177 12.76 -10.00 4.49
N ARG A 178 12.04 -8.88 4.66
CA ARG A 178 11.49 -8.09 3.55
C ARG A 178 11.79 -6.61 3.68
N LYS A 179 12.07 -5.94 2.57
CA LYS A 179 12.24 -4.48 2.49
C LYS A 179 11.73 -3.96 1.15
N MET A 180 11.15 -2.76 1.15
CA MET A 180 10.79 -2.04 -0.08
C MET A 180 11.84 -0.98 -0.43
N LEU A 181 12.01 -0.70 -1.72
CA LEU A 181 12.78 0.44 -2.23
C LEU A 181 11.93 1.17 -3.28
N GLY A 182 11.85 2.50 -3.18
CA GLY A 182 10.90 3.33 -3.94
C GLY A 182 9.52 3.43 -3.26
N PRO A 183 8.62 4.27 -3.80
CA PRO A 183 7.23 4.34 -3.36
C PRO A 183 6.52 2.99 -3.45
N ALA A 184 5.61 2.74 -2.52
CA ALA A 184 4.75 1.56 -2.55
C ALA A 184 3.78 1.62 -3.73
N GLY A 185 3.51 0.46 -4.31
CA GLY A 185 2.56 0.27 -5.40
C GLY A 185 1.99 -1.14 -5.35
N VAL A 186 1.50 -1.62 -6.49
CA VAL A 186 1.02 -3.01 -6.65
C VAL A 186 2.03 -3.85 -7.43
N VAL A 187 2.05 -5.15 -7.15
CA VAL A 187 2.73 -6.15 -7.99
C VAL A 187 1.69 -6.81 -8.88
N ARG A 188 1.84 -6.61 -10.19
CA ARG A 188 0.96 -7.17 -11.23
C ARG A 188 1.34 -8.62 -11.53
N LEU A 189 0.82 -9.57 -10.77
CA LEU A 189 1.10 -10.99 -11.03
C LEU A 189 0.46 -11.42 -12.35
N SER A 190 -0.78 -11.01 -12.58
CA SER A 190 -1.41 -11.00 -13.89
C SER A 190 -1.19 -9.65 -14.62
N PRO A 191 -0.89 -9.65 -15.93
CA PRO A 191 -0.69 -8.44 -16.72
C PRO A 191 -1.99 -7.65 -16.93
N ASP A 192 -1.88 -6.36 -17.26
CA ASP A 192 -3.03 -5.46 -17.39
C ASP A 192 -3.96 -5.86 -18.54
N ASP A 193 -3.47 -6.51 -19.59
CA ASP A 193 -4.27 -7.02 -20.71
C ASP A 193 -5.13 -8.23 -20.34
N ALA A 194 -4.81 -8.92 -19.25
CA ALA A 194 -5.65 -9.95 -18.66
C ALA A 194 -6.74 -9.38 -17.76
N VAL A 195 -6.66 -8.09 -17.39
CA VAL A 195 -7.66 -7.39 -16.58
C VAL A 195 -8.76 -6.86 -17.49
N SER A 196 -9.92 -7.49 -17.42
CA SER A 196 -11.16 -7.02 -18.03
C SER A 196 -12.06 -6.40 -16.96
N GLU A 197 -13.29 -6.87 -16.84
CA GLU A 197 -14.29 -6.38 -15.89
C GLU A 197 -13.97 -6.78 -14.44
N GLY A 198 -13.14 -7.82 -14.23
CA GLY A 198 -12.83 -8.37 -12.91
C GLY A 198 -11.36 -8.30 -12.57
N LEU A 199 -11.04 -7.93 -11.32
CA LEU A 199 -9.69 -7.98 -10.76
C LEU A 199 -9.71 -8.56 -9.35
N GLY A 200 -8.68 -9.33 -9.02
CA GLY A 200 -8.44 -9.75 -7.65
C GLY A 200 -7.25 -9.05 -7.07
N ILE A 201 -7.28 -8.91 -5.76
CA ILE A 201 -6.13 -8.42 -5.00
C ILE A 201 -5.90 -9.29 -3.77
N ALA A 202 -4.65 -9.40 -3.37
CA ALA A 202 -4.29 -9.94 -2.07
C ALA A 202 -3.29 -9.02 -1.37
N GLU A 203 -3.13 -9.21 -0.06
CA GLU A 203 -2.11 -8.51 0.71
C GLU A 203 -0.70 -8.96 0.30
N GLY A 204 -0.43 -10.27 0.31
CA GLY A 204 0.88 -10.84 0.01
C GLY A 204 1.07 -11.29 -1.43
N ILE A 205 2.33 -11.32 -1.90
CA ILE A 205 2.70 -11.95 -3.18
C ILE A 205 2.43 -13.45 -3.10
N GLU A 206 2.82 -14.08 -2.00
CA GLU A 206 2.62 -15.51 -1.77
C GLU A 206 1.14 -15.88 -1.74
N THR A 207 0.31 -15.09 -1.06
CA THR A 207 -1.16 -15.24 -1.06
C THR A 207 -1.73 -15.13 -2.47
N ALA A 208 -1.36 -14.09 -3.22
CA ALA A 208 -1.85 -13.93 -4.58
C ALA A 208 -1.41 -15.07 -5.51
N LEU A 209 -0.19 -15.60 -5.34
CA LEU A 209 0.28 -16.77 -6.09
C LEU A 209 -0.49 -18.05 -5.72
N ALA A 210 -0.84 -18.26 -4.45
CA ALA A 210 -1.69 -19.36 -4.03
C ALA A 210 -3.08 -19.29 -4.67
N VAL A 211 -3.65 -18.08 -4.73
CA VAL A 211 -4.92 -17.81 -5.41
C VAL A 211 -4.80 -18.09 -6.92
N GLU A 212 -3.74 -17.64 -7.60
CA GLU A 212 -3.49 -17.99 -9.01
C GLU A 212 -3.41 -19.50 -9.23
N GLN A 213 -2.73 -20.23 -8.32
CA GLN A 213 -2.59 -21.68 -8.38
C GLN A 213 -3.94 -22.42 -8.23
N SER A 214 -4.95 -21.80 -7.63
CA SER A 214 -6.32 -22.32 -7.55
C SER A 214 -7.10 -22.18 -8.88
N GLY A 215 -6.52 -21.49 -9.86
CA GLY A 215 -7.14 -21.17 -11.15
C GLY A 215 -7.76 -19.77 -11.20
N TRP A 216 -7.60 -18.98 -10.15
CA TRP A 216 -8.22 -17.65 -10.04
C TRP A 216 -7.30 -16.57 -10.61
N ARG A 217 -7.75 -15.88 -11.67
CA ARG A 217 -7.02 -14.81 -12.37
C ARG A 217 -8.05 -13.84 -12.98
N PRO A 218 -7.72 -12.56 -13.20
CA PRO A 218 -6.42 -11.91 -12.99
C PRO A 218 -6.24 -11.35 -11.57
N ILE A 219 -5.03 -11.40 -11.01
CA ILE A 219 -4.76 -10.96 -9.63
C ILE A 219 -3.49 -10.11 -9.47
N TRP A 220 -3.55 -9.12 -8.59
CA TRP A 220 -2.41 -8.28 -8.15
C TRP A 220 -2.14 -8.44 -6.64
N ALA A 221 -0.94 -8.10 -6.20
CA ALA A 221 -0.60 -8.04 -4.77
C ALA A 221 -0.39 -6.58 -4.31
N CYS A 222 -1.03 -6.20 -3.22
CA CYS A 222 -1.02 -4.85 -2.64
C CYS A 222 0.06 -4.63 -1.56
N LEU A 223 0.75 -5.71 -1.17
CA LEU A 223 1.94 -5.75 -0.30
C LEU A 223 1.74 -5.37 1.18
N SER A 224 0.55 -4.90 1.55
CA SER A 224 0.15 -4.63 2.94
C SER A 224 -1.36 -4.35 3.02
N ALA A 225 -1.95 -4.49 4.20
CA ALA A 225 -3.29 -3.99 4.51
C ALA A 225 -3.46 -2.51 4.10
N GLY A 226 -2.47 -1.66 4.42
CA GLY A 226 -2.49 -0.25 4.01
C GLY A 226 -2.41 -0.03 2.49
N GLY A 227 -1.89 -0.99 1.73
CA GLY A 227 -1.89 -0.99 0.27
C GLY A 227 -3.26 -1.36 -0.31
N ILE A 228 -3.94 -2.34 0.29
CA ILE A 228 -5.33 -2.68 -0.05
C ILE A 228 -6.25 -1.47 0.17
N ALA A 229 -6.19 -0.86 1.35
CA ALA A 229 -7.02 0.28 1.71
C ALA A 229 -6.81 1.52 0.81
N ARG A 230 -5.63 1.65 0.17
CA ARG A 230 -5.29 2.77 -0.73
C ARG A 230 -5.50 2.46 -2.20
N LEU A 231 -5.90 1.24 -2.55
CA LEU A 231 -6.11 0.88 -3.94
C LEU A 231 -7.22 1.77 -4.52
N PRO A 232 -6.91 2.58 -5.54
CA PRO A 232 -7.94 3.41 -6.16
C PRO A 232 -8.91 2.54 -6.95
N VAL A 233 -10.14 3.03 -7.11
CA VAL A 233 -11.05 2.49 -8.13
C VAL A 233 -10.39 2.64 -9.49
N LEU A 234 -10.38 1.55 -10.25
CA LEU A 234 -9.70 1.44 -11.54
C LEU A 234 -10.72 1.57 -12.67
N PRO A 235 -10.50 2.48 -13.64
CA PRO A 235 -11.37 2.56 -14.81
C PRO A 235 -11.39 1.23 -15.57
N GLY A 236 -12.58 0.75 -15.93
CA GLY A 236 -12.77 -0.49 -16.69
C GLY A 236 -12.79 -1.76 -15.84
N VAL A 237 -12.63 -1.67 -14.52
CA VAL A 237 -12.82 -2.79 -13.59
C VAL A 237 -14.13 -2.58 -12.84
N ASP A 238 -15.10 -3.43 -13.11
CA ASP A 238 -16.45 -3.38 -12.56
C ASP A 238 -16.62 -4.31 -11.35
N ALA A 239 -15.71 -5.26 -11.15
CA ALA A 239 -15.73 -6.22 -10.04
C ALA A 239 -14.35 -6.39 -9.39
N LEU A 240 -14.27 -6.19 -8.07
CA LEU A 240 -13.07 -6.42 -7.26
C LEU A 240 -13.27 -7.58 -6.28
N THR A 241 -12.37 -8.55 -6.28
CA THR A 241 -12.32 -9.59 -5.23
C THR A 241 -11.08 -9.41 -4.36
N ILE A 242 -11.28 -9.23 -3.06
CA ILE A 242 -10.21 -9.02 -2.08
C ILE A 242 -9.97 -10.30 -1.29
N PHE A 243 -8.83 -10.94 -1.52
CA PHE A 243 -8.37 -12.08 -0.74
C PHE A 243 -7.60 -11.57 0.48
N ALA A 244 -8.33 -11.44 1.60
CA ALA A 244 -7.82 -10.85 2.82
C ALA A 244 -7.25 -11.93 3.76
N ASP A 245 -6.09 -11.67 4.33
CA ASP A 245 -5.57 -12.49 5.42
C ASP A 245 -6.54 -12.38 6.63
N ALA A 246 -6.68 -13.48 7.37
CA ALA A 246 -7.62 -13.60 8.48
C ALA A 246 -7.09 -12.93 9.76
N ASP A 247 -6.69 -11.67 9.66
CA ASP A 247 -6.35 -10.80 10.78
C ASP A 247 -7.17 -9.51 10.76
N ASP A 248 -7.17 -8.81 11.90
CA ASP A 248 -7.95 -7.60 12.11
C ASP A 248 -7.56 -6.45 11.17
N ALA A 249 -6.27 -6.32 10.85
CA ALA A 249 -5.78 -5.25 10.01
C ALA A 249 -6.16 -5.47 8.54
N GLY A 250 -5.97 -6.69 8.04
CA GLY A 250 -6.36 -7.12 6.71
C GLY A 250 -7.87 -7.02 6.50
N THR A 251 -8.66 -7.46 7.48
CA THR A 251 -10.13 -7.38 7.43
C THR A 251 -10.62 -5.93 7.36
N ARG A 252 -10.10 -5.05 8.24
CA ARG A 252 -10.46 -3.62 8.20
C ARG A 252 -10.08 -2.97 6.87
N ALA A 253 -8.88 -3.23 6.38
CA ALA A 253 -8.42 -2.68 5.11
C ALA A 253 -9.25 -3.16 3.92
N ALA A 254 -9.61 -4.44 3.89
CA ALA A 254 -10.46 -5.02 2.87
C ALA A 254 -11.86 -4.39 2.87
N ASN A 255 -12.46 -4.21 4.05
CA ASN A 255 -13.77 -3.56 4.18
C ASN A 255 -13.73 -2.09 3.74
N GLN A 256 -12.70 -1.33 4.15
CA GLN A 256 -12.52 0.05 3.69
C GLN A 256 -12.39 0.14 2.16
N CYS A 257 -11.61 -0.76 1.56
CA CYS A 257 -11.47 -0.83 0.10
C CYS A 257 -12.82 -1.18 -0.56
N ALA A 258 -13.55 -2.16 -0.01
CA ALA A 258 -14.84 -2.58 -0.53
C ALA A 258 -15.89 -1.46 -0.47
N GLU A 259 -15.93 -0.68 0.61
CA GLU A 259 -16.79 0.50 0.73
C GLU A 259 -16.48 1.53 -0.37
N GLN A 260 -15.20 1.81 -0.62
CA GLN A 260 -14.78 2.75 -1.65
C GLN A 260 -15.17 2.29 -3.06
N TRP A 261 -15.00 1.01 -3.38
CA TRP A 261 -15.36 0.45 -4.69
C TRP A 261 -16.87 0.36 -4.88
N THR A 262 -17.60 -0.05 -3.84
CA THR A 262 -19.08 -0.07 -3.84
C THR A 262 -19.66 1.32 -4.04
N ALA A 263 -19.10 2.33 -3.37
CA ALA A 263 -19.51 3.74 -3.53
C ALA A 263 -19.26 4.28 -4.96
N ALA A 264 -18.39 3.64 -5.73
CA ALA A 264 -18.15 3.93 -7.14
C ALA A 264 -18.99 3.06 -8.10
N ASN A 265 -19.96 2.29 -7.58
CA ASN A 265 -20.81 1.34 -8.31
C ASN A 265 -20.07 0.14 -8.91
N ALA A 266 -18.91 -0.23 -8.36
CA ALA A 266 -18.26 -1.51 -8.67
C ALA A 266 -18.71 -2.59 -7.68
N GLU A 267 -18.89 -3.82 -8.16
CA GLU A 267 -19.06 -4.98 -7.28
C GLU A 267 -17.77 -5.21 -6.49
N CYS A 268 -17.88 -5.42 -5.18
CA CYS A 268 -16.72 -5.77 -4.38
C CYS A 268 -17.04 -6.90 -3.41
N ARG A 269 -16.20 -7.94 -3.42
CA ARG A 269 -16.31 -9.09 -2.53
C ARG A 269 -15.04 -9.29 -1.71
N VAL A 270 -15.19 -9.40 -0.40
CA VAL A 270 -14.10 -9.80 0.50
C VAL A 270 -14.19 -11.31 0.72
N VAL A 271 -13.09 -12.01 0.48
CA VAL A 271 -12.91 -13.42 0.78
C VAL A 271 -11.80 -13.52 1.82
N THR A 272 -12.18 -13.91 3.03
CA THR A 272 -11.24 -14.10 4.13
C THR A 272 -10.86 -15.57 4.22
N ALA A 273 -9.60 -15.86 4.54
CA ALA A 273 -9.18 -17.22 4.83
C ALA A 273 -10.04 -17.82 5.98
N PRO A 274 -10.35 -19.12 5.95
CA PRO A 274 -11.28 -19.72 6.92
C PRO A 274 -10.76 -19.74 8.36
N ARG A 275 -9.44 -19.56 8.57
CA ARG A 275 -8.83 -19.48 9.90
C ARG A 275 -7.70 -18.45 9.91
N ALA A 276 -7.53 -17.77 11.05
CA ALA A 276 -6.38 -16.91 11.32
C ALA A 276 -5.08 -17.70 11.16
N GLY A 277 -4.13 -17.17 10.39
CA GLY A 277 -2.85 -17.81 10.11
C GLY A 277 -2.90 -19.02 9.16
N ALA A 278 -4.06 -19.31 8.54
CA ALA A 278 -4.13 -20.32 7.49
C ALA A 278 -3.31 -19.89 6.27
N ASP A 279 -2.54 -20.83 5.72
CA ASP A 279 -1.89 -20.62 4.42
C ASP A 279 -2.95 -20.74 3.32
N TRP A 280 -3.06 -19.72 2.48
CA TRP A 280 -3.94 -19.76 1.31
C TRP A 280 -3.55 -20.88 0.35
N ALA A 281 -2.27 -21.28 0.29
CA ALA A 281 -1.82 -22.42 -0.49
C ALA A 281 -2.44 -23.73 0.00
N ASP A 282 -2.50 -23.93 1.32
CA ASP A 282 -3.10 -25.11 1.93
C ASP A 282 -4.62 -25.12 1.71
N TYR A 283 -5.29 -23.98 1.94
CA TYR A 283 -6.74 -23.85 1.74
C TYR A 283 -7.20 -24.26 0.33
N PHE A 284 -6.53 -23.75 -0.71
CA PHE A 284 -6.88 -24.10 -2.09
C PHE A 284 -6.45 -25.51 -2.48
N SER A 285 -5.39 -26.05 -1.86
CA SER A 285 -4.98 -27.44 -2.08
C SER A 285 -6.03 -28.43 -1.55
N GLU A 286 -6.56 -28.18 -0.35
CA GLU A 286 -7.63 -28.99 0.27
C GLU A 286 -8.93 -28.90 -0.54
N ALA A 287 -9.33 -27.70 -0.96
CA ALA A 287 -10.55 -27.48 -1.73
C ALA A 287 -10.51 -28.17 -3.12
N ARG A 288 -9.33 -28.30 -3.73
CA ARG A 288 -9.16 -29.02 -4.99
C ARG A 288 -9.21 -30.54 -4.83
N ASN A 289 -8.69 -31.07 -3.73
CA ASN A 289 -8.68 -32.51 -3.45
C ASN A 289 -10.04 -33.02 -2.94
N ALA A 290 -10.97 -32.12 -2.58
CA ALA A 290 -12.33 -32.43 -2.16
C ALA A 290 -13.35 -32.47 -3.32
N ARG A 291 -12.92 -32.25 -4.57
CA ARG A 291 -13.72 -32.36 -5.79
C ARG A 291 -13.28 -33.56 -6.61
#